data_AF-A0A256GZ43-F1
#
_entry.id   AF-A0A256GZ43-F1
#
_cell.length_a   1.000
_cell.length_b   1.000
_cell.length_c   1.000
_cell.angle_alpha   90.00
_cell.angle_beta   90.00
_cell.angle_gamma   90.00
#
_symmetry.space_group_name_H-M   'P 1'
#
loop_
_entity.id
_entity.type
_entity.pdbx_description
1 polymer ?
#
loop_
_entity_poly.entity_id
_entity_poly.type
_entity_poly.pdbx_seq_one_letter_code
_entity_poly.pdbx_strand_id
1 'polypeptide(L)'
;MTELDDNRDGVGLATREEDSGDPAAAFDALRRTVETHGAQIGAEMTVMRRGIEAAFDQLERIEPQADYKPQLAQLVQALDNVAERLNGIEQSPILRQGAQHYAGILERSGEALVRTAAQQLERQASDLERASRNLSARVSGARERGKQNKLVFSAVGFGIIIGVLATLFMPRILPGRVDMAVASMVMNDDRWKAGIALMESGSPEGWRSLVEASELVRANRQSLGACAEAAAKAKKDQKCTITVTTPAQ
;
A
#
# COMPACT_ATOMS: atom_id res chain seq x y z
N MET A 1 0.16 -45.64 -9.60
CA MET A 1 0.64 -46.28 -8.35
C MET A 1 1.73 -45.36 -7.83
N THR A 2 1.59 -44.48 -6.85
CA THR A 2 0.68 -44.22 -5.70
C THR A 2 1.05 -42.78 -5.28
N GLU A 3 0.16 -41.78 -5.26
CA GLU A 3 -0.77 -41.36 -4.17
C GLU A 3 -0.25 -41.37 -2.72
N LEU A 4 -0.76 -40.37 -1.96
CA LEU A 4 -0.61 -39.94 -0.55
C LEU A 4 0.36 -38.76 -0.32
N ASP A 5 -0.08 -37.49 -0.28
CA ASP A 5 -1.09 -36.80 0.57
C ASP A 5 -0.57 -36.49 1.98
N ASP A 6 -0.40 -35.19 2.29
CA ASP A 6 -0.80 -34.60 3.59
C ASP A 6 -0.93 -33.06 3.50
N ASN A 7 -2.15 -32.64 3.14
CA ASN A 7 -2.98 -31.61 3.77
C ASN A 7 -2.34 -30.82 4.97
N ARG A 8 -2.08 -29.50 4.86
CA ARG A 8 -2.96 -28.36 5.19
C ARG A 8 -2.90 -27.93 6.67
N ASP A 9 -2.68 -26.62 6.87
CA ASP A 9 -3.14 -25.69 7.94
C ASP A 9 -2.13 -24.50 7.96
N GLY A 10 -2.45 -23.21 7.82
CA GLY A 10 -3.70 -22.49 7.91
C GLY A 10 -3.51 -21.26 8.80
N VAL A 11 -2.95 -20.14 8.30
CA VAL A 11 -3.11 -18.77 8.84
C VAL A 11 -2.67 -17.82 7.69
N GLY A 12 -3.39 -16.83 7.18
CA GLY A 12 -4.49 -16.01 7.66
C GLY A 12 -4.21 -14.63 7.06
N LEU A 13 -5.07 -14.16 6.16
CA LEU A 13 -5.01 -12.80 5.64
C LEU A 13 -5.20 -11.83 6.82
N ALA A 14 -4.14 -11.12 7.19
CA ALA A 14 -4.24 -9.92 8.00
C ALA A 14 -3.56 -8.79 7.23
N THR A 15 -4.41 -8.03 6.53
CA THR A 15 -4.37 -6.57 6.50
C THR A 15 -2.98 -5.95 6.66
N ARG A 16 -2.32 -5.64 5.53
CA ARG A 16 -1.33 -4.57 5.51
C ARG A 16 -2.08 -3.25 5.70
N GLU A 17 -2.43 -2.98 6.96
CA GLU A 17 -2.93 -1.69 7.41
C GLU A 17 -1.97 -0.60 6.97
N GLU A 18 -2.59 0.52 6.62
CA GLU A 18 -1.95 1.80 6.40
C GLU A 18 -1.10 2.17 7.62
N ASP A 19 0.22 1.94 7.57
CA ASP A 19 1.11 2.58 8.54
C ASP A 19 1.38 4.01 8.09
N SER A 20 0.41 4.85 8.42
CA SER A 20 0.49 6.29 8.38
C SER A 20 1.55 6.77 9.37
N GLY A 21 2.80 6.90 8.93
CA GLY A 21 3.77 7.84 9.50
C GLY A 21 3.82 7.93 11.03
N ASP A 22 3.83 6.80 11.73
CA ASP A 22 4.10 6.79 13.16
C ASP A 22 5.62 6.93 13.37
N PRO A 23 6.12 8.06 13.92
CA PRO A 23 7.54 8.21 14.20
C PRO A 23 8.05 7.12 15.16
N ALA A 24 7.23 6.57 16.05
CA ALA A 24 7.64 5.53 16.98
C ALA A 24 8.01 4.22 16.24
N ALA A 25 7.26 3.82 15.22
CA ALA A 25 7.56 2.66 14.40
C ALA A 25 8.89 2.80 13.63
N ALA A 26 9.22 4.01 13.17
CA ALA A 26 10.49 4.31 12.51
C ALA A 26 11.68 4.29 13.48
N PHE A 27 11.51 4.80 14.71
CA PHE A 27 12.53 4.72 15.76
C PHE A 27 12.78 3.28 16.20
N ASP A 28 11.73 2.46 16.31
CA ASP A 28 11.87 1.04 16.62
C ASP A 28 12.57 0.26 15.49
N ALA A 29 12.30 0.60 14.23
CA ALA A 29 13.03 0.02 13.11
C ALA A 29 14.53 0.39 13.16
N LEU A 30 14.86 1.66 13.42
CA LEU A 30 16.25 2.10 13.56
C LEU A 30 16.96 1.42 14.74
N ARG A 31 16.28 1.28 15.89
CA ARG A 31 16.80 0.59 17.08
C ARG A 31 17.17 -0.86 16.76
N ARG A 32 16.29 -1.60 16.09
CA ARG A 32 16.57 -2.99 15.68
C ARG A 32 17.77 -3.10 14.74
N THR A 33 17.90 -2.16 13.80
CA THR A 33 19.05 -2.12 12.88
C THR A 33 20.37 -1.85 13.63
N VAL A 34 20.37 -0.93 14.59
CA VAL A 34 21.55 -0.63 15.42
C VAL A 34 21.92 -1.83 16.30
N GLU A 35 20.96 -2.50 16.93
CA GLU A 35 21.20 -3.71 17.73
C GLU A 35 21.80 -4.84 16.87
N THR A 36 21.31 -4.99 15.63
CA THR A 36 21.83 -5.99 14.69
C THR A 36 23.27 -5.69 14.27
N HIS A 37 23.57 -4.43 13.91
CA HIS A 37 24.94 -4.04 13.56
C HIS A 37 25.91 -4.11 14.75
N GLY A 38 25.46 -3.77 15.96
CA GLY A 38 26.26 -3.89 17.17
C GLY A 38 26.67 -5.34 17.45
N ALA A 39 25.75 -6.30 17.28
CA ALA A 39 26.05 -7.72 17.42
C ALA A 39 27.05 -8.22 16.36
N GLN A 40 26.93 -7.75 15.12
CA GLN A 40 27.86 -8.11 14.04
C GLN A 40 29.28 -7.58 14.29
N ILE A 41 29.42 -6.31 14.68
CA ILE A 41 30.72 -5.71 14.99
C ILE A 41 31.39 -6.42 16.17
N GLY A 42 30.61 -6.81 17.20
CA GLY A 42 31.12 -7.61 18.32
C GLY A 42 31.69 -8.96 17.86
N ALA A 43 31.00 -9.64 16.94
CA ALA A 43 31.48 -10.90 16.36
C ALA A 43 32.79 -10.70 15.58
N GLU A 44 32.88 -9.65 14.74
CA GLU A 44 34.10 -9.36 13.97
C GLU A 44 35.31 -9.03 14.86
N MET A 45 35.11 -8.30 15.97
CA MET A 45 36.18 -8.00 16.92
C MET A 45 36.71 -9.27 17.62
N THR A 46 35.84 -10.24 17.93
CA THR A 46 36.28 -11.53 18.50
C THR A 46 37.06 -12.38 17.48
N VAL A 47 36.71 -12.29 16.19
CA VAL A 47 37.45 -12.97 15.12
C VAL A 47 38.84 -12.35 14.94
N MET A 48 38.96 -11.02 14.96
CA MET A 48 40.27 -10.35 14.90
C MET A 48 41.17 -10.72 16.08
N ARG A 49 40.63 -10.73 17.31
CA ARG A 49 41.39 -11.15 18.49
C ARG A 49 41.92 -12.58 18.36
N ARG A 50 41.07 -13.51 17.90
CA ARG A 50 41.46 -14.91 17.70
C ARG A 50 42.48 -15.07 16.57
N GLY A 51 42.39 -14.25 15.52
CA GLY A 51 43.37 -14.20 14.44
C GLY A 51 44.75 -13.70 14.91
N ILE A 52 44.77 -12.70 15.80
CA ILE A 52 46.00 -12.19 16.41
C ILE A 52 46.62 -13.24 17.34
N GLU A 53 45.83 -13.88 18.20
CA GLU A 53 46.31 -14.95 19.10
C GLU A 53 46.91 -16.12 18.30
N ALA A 54 46.25 -16.54 17.21
CA ALA A 54 46.79 -17.59 16.33
C ALA A 54 48.08 -17.20 15.59
N ALA A 55 48.24 -15.92 15.25
CA ALA A 55 49.48 -15.41 14.63
C ALA A 55 50.65 -15.41 15.62
N PHE A 56 50.40 -15.09 16.89
CA PHE A 56 51.42 -15.15 17.94
C PHE A 56 51.83 -16.59 18.28
N ASP A 57 50.88 -17.53 18.38
CA ASP A 57 51.19 -18.96 18.56
C ASP A 57 52.05 -19.53 17.42
N GLN A 58 51.83 -19.04 16.19
CA GLN A 58 52.61 -19.45 15.03
C GLN A 58 54.03 -18.87 15.06
N LEU A 59 54.20 -17.66 15.59
CA LEU A 59 55.51 -17.02 15.77
C LEU A 59 56.33 -17.71 16.88
N GLU A 60 55.67 -18.13 17.96
CA GLU A 60 56.31 -18.84 19.07
C GLU A 60 56.76 -20.26 18.67
N ARG A 61 56.09 -20.88 17.68
CA ARG A 61 56.53 -22.15 17.08
C ARG A 61 57.79 -22.05 16.21
N ILE A 62 58.24 -20.85 15.84
CA ILE A 62 59.32 -20.65 14.84
C ILE A 62 60.73 -20.62 15.46
N GLU A 63 60.93 -20.75 16.77
CA GLU A 63 62.30 -20.69 17.34
C GLU A 63 62.65 -21.95 18.15
N PRO A 64 63.77 -22.66 17.85
CA PRO A 64 65.09 -22.14 18.20
C PRO A 64 66.26 -22.46 17.22
N GLN A 65 67.30 -21.61 17.26
CA GLN A 65 68.67 -21.77 16.70
C GLN A 65 69.08 -20.90 15.50
N ALA A 66 68.81 -19.59 15.54
CA ALA A 66 69.63 -18.63 14.81
C ALA A 66 70.61 -17.95 15.78
N ASP A 67 71.91 -18.13 15.56
CA ASP A 67 72.96 -17.49 16.36
C ASP A 67 73.00 -15.97 16.03
N TYR A 68 72.31 -15.16 16.83
CA TYR A 68 72.23 -13.70 16.68
C TYR A 68 73.43 -12.92 17.26
N LYS A 69 74.41 -13.61 17.85
CA LYS A 69 75.60 -12.99 18.47
C LYS A 69 76.41 -12.05 17.55
N PRO A 70 76.71 -12.40 16.29
CA PRO A 70 77.45 -11.48 15.41
C PRO A 70 76.63 -10.27 14.96
N GLN A 71 75.30 -10.41 14.82
CA GLN A 71 74.42 -9.29 14.45
C GLN A 71 74.18 -8.34 15.63
N LEU A 72 74.12 -8.85 16.87
CA LEU A 72 73.96 -8.01 18.05
C LEU A 72 75.22 -7.15 18.31
N ALA A 73 76.42 -7.68 18.05
CA ALA A 73 77.66 -6.91 18.14
C ALA A 73 77.71 -5.76 17.11
N GLN A 74 77.25 -6.01 15.88
CA GLN A 74 77.14 -4.97 14.85
C GLN A 74 76.09 -3.90 15.22
N LEU A 75 75.00 -4.30 15.87
CA LEU A 75 73.95 -3.38 16.31
C LEU A 75 74.43 -2.45 17.43
N VAL A 76 75.18 -2.97 18.41
CA VAL A 76 75.76 -2.16 19.50
C VAL A 76 76.77 -1.15 18.94
N GLN A 77 77.60 -1.56 17.99
CA GLN A 77 78.60 -0.68 17.38
C GLN A 77 77.97 0.41 16.50
N ALA A 78 76.84 0.10 15.85
CA ALA A 78 76.04 1.10 15.14
C ALA A 78 75.36 2.08 16.12
N LEU A 79 74.89 1.60 17.27
CA LEU A 79 74.28 2.44 18.31
C LEU A 79 75.30 3.38 18.95
N ASP A 80 76.54 2.95 19.18
CA ASP A 80 77.61 3.84 19.69
C ASP A 80 77.93 4.97 18.70
N ASN A 81 77.97 4.67 17.39
CA ASN A 81 78.21 5.70 16.36
C ASN A 81 77.05 6.70 16.27
N VAL A 82 75.82 6.23 16.48
CA VAL A 82 74.62 7.08 16.52
C VAL A 82 74.59 7.94 17.78
N ALA A 83 75.00 7.40 18.94
CA ALA A 83 75.10 8.13 20.20
C ALA A 83 76.15 9.24 20.12
N GLU A 84 77.30 8.99 19.50
CA GLU A 84 78.35 9.99 19.29
C GLU A 84 77.88 11.13 18.36
N ARG A 85 77.12 10.80 17.31
CA ARG A 85 76.49 11.80 16.43
C ARG A 85 75.38 12.60 17.11
N LEU A 86 74.60 11.97 17.99
CA LEU A 86 73.54 12.63 18.76
C LEU A 86 74.09 13.63 19.78
N ASN A 87 75.22 13.32 20.44
CA ASN A 87 75.90 14.26 21.34
C ASN A 87 76.37 15.54 20.60
N GLY A 88 76.76 15.40 19.33
CA GLY A 88 77.06 16.56 18.46
C GLY A 88 75.82 17.39 18.06
N ILE A 89 74.63 16.78 18.02
CA ILE A 89 73.37 17.45 17.65
C ILE A 89 72.75 18.16 18.87
N GLU A 90 72.94 17.64 20.08
CA GLU A 90 72.45 18.22 21.34
C GLU A 90 73.07 19.60 21.63
N GLN A 91 74.25 19.89 21.08
CA GLN A 91 74.92 21.20 21.18
C GLN A 91 74.48 22.21 20.10
N SER A 92 73.59 21.84 19.17
CA SER A 92 73.19 22.71 18.06
C SER A 92 71.96 23.57 18.40
N PRO A 93 71.97 24.89 18.11
CA PRO A 93 70.88 25.81 18.43
C PRO A 93 69.58 25.59 17.63
N ILE A 94 69.56 24.62 16.71
CA ILE A 94 68.44 24.31 15.80
C ILE A 94 67.22 23.79 16.56
N LEU A 95 67.41 23.05 17.66
CA LEU A 95 66.29 22.46 18.42
C LEU A 95 65.46 23.51 19.20
N ARG A 96 66.04 24.66 19.55
CA ARG A 96 65.31 25.73 20.26
C ARG A 96 64.47 26.62 19.34
N GLN A 97 64.87 26.79 18.08
CA GLN A 97 64.16 27.63 17.12
C GLN A 97 63.18 26.85 16.23
N GLY A 98 63.34 25.53 16.09
CA GLY A 98 62.49 24.69 15.25
C GLY A 98 61.00 24.74 15.65
N ALA A 99 60.69 24.70 16.95
CA ALA A 99 59.30 24.65 17.43
C ALA A 99 58.44 25.85 16.97
N GLN A 100 59.00 27.06 16.95
CA GLN A 100 58.28 28.27 16.49
C GLN A 100 58.13 28.30 14.96
N HIS A 101 59.08 27.72 14.23
CA HIS A 101 59.04 27.66 12.77
C HIS A 101 57.99 26.66 12.25
N TYR A 102 57.84 25.50 12.90
CA TYR A 102 56.79 24.53 12.56
C TYR A 102 55.38 25.03 12.91
N ALA A 103 55.22 25.82 13.99
CA ALA A 103 53.95 26.44 14.34
C ALA A 103 53.47 27.40 13.23
N GLY A 104 54.35 28.26 12.71
CA GLY A 104 53.99 29.20 11.63
C GLY A 104 53.71 28.52 10.28
N ILE A 105 54.31 27.36 10.01
CA ILE A 105 54.02 26.56 8.80
C ILE A 105 52.70 25.80 8.96
N LEU A 106 52.41 25.23 10.14
CA LEU A 106 51.13 24.56 10.42
C LEU A 106 49.95 25.53 10.35
N GLU A 107 50.08 26.75 10.85
CA GLU A 107 49.02 27.75 10.84
C GLU A 107 48.67 28.19 9.39
N ARG A 108 49.69 28.48 8.57
CA ARG A 108 49.50 28.90 7.17
C ARG A 108 49.03 27.76 6.26
N SER A 109 49.53 26.55 6.48
CA SER A 109 49.09 25.37 5.71
C SER A 109 47.69 24.91 6.13
N GLY A 110 47.37 24.99 7.43
CA GLY A 110 46.04 24.72 7.97
C GLY A 110 44.99 25.71 7.48
N GLU A 111 45.30 27.01 7.41
CA GLU A 111 44.35 28.01 6.93
C GLU A 111 43.98 27.80 5.44
N ALA A 112 44.95 27.44 4.59
CA ALA A 112 44.71 27.15 3.18
C ALA A 112 43.87 25.87 2.98
N LEU A 113 44.11 24.84 3.78
CA LEU A 113 43.32 23.59 3.79
C LEU A 113 41.91 23.83 4.32
N VAL A 114 41.75 24.57 5.41
CA VAL A 114 40.45 24.91 6.01
C VAL A 114 39.63 25.79 5.07
N ARG A 115 40.23 26.80 4.44
CA ARG A 115 39.54 27.64 3.45
C ARG A 115 39.08 26.82 2.24
N THR A 116 39.92 25.90 1.75
CA THR A 116 39.58 25.04 0.62
C THR A 116 38.48 24.04 0.98
N ALA A 117 38.56 23.44 2.16
CA ALA A 117 37.54 22.54 2.69
C ALA A 117 36.21 23.27 2.90
N ALA A 118 36.23 24.46 3.50
CA ALA A 118 35.06 25.30 3.70
C ALA A 118 34.40 25.68 2.37
N GLN A 119 35.19 26.07 1.36
CA GLN A 119 34.68 26.36 0.02
C GLN A 119 34.07 25.13 -0.68
N GLN A 120 34.66 23.94 -0.50
CA GLN A 120 34.10 22.71 -1.04
C GLN A 120 32.80 22.30 -0.31
N LEU A 121 32.77 22.43 1.02
CA LEU A 121 31.59 22.19 1.84
C LEU A 121 30.45 23.14 1.48
N GLU A 122 30.73 24.43 1.26
CA GLU A 122 29.72 25.42 0.90
C GLU A 122 29.17 25.19 -0.51
N ARG A 123 30.03 24.80 -1.47
CA ARG A 123 29.59 24.37 -2.81
C ARG A 123 28.73 23.12 -2.74
N GLN A 124 29.16 22.08 -2.01
CA GLN A 124 28.39 20.85 -1.83
C GLN A 124 27.08 21.07 -1.09
N ALA A 125 27.05 21.94 -0.08
CA ALA A 125 25.83 22.34 0.62
C ALA A 125 24.86 23.05 -0.33
N SER A 126 25.36 23.94 -1.19
CA SER A 126 24.52 24.63 -2.19
C SER A 126 23.93 23.66 -3.22
N ASP A 127 24.68 22.64 -3.62
CA ASP A 127 24.22 21.61 -4.55
C ASP A 127 23.28 20.62 -3.89
N LEU A 128 23.51 20.27 -2.63
CA LEU A 128 22.60 19.47 -1.81
C LEU A 128 21.28 20.21 -1.58
N GLU A 129 21.32 21.53 -1.35
CA GLU A 129 20.12 22.35 -1.18
C GLU A 129 19.33 22.49 -2.49
N ARG A 130 20.02 22.62 -3.64
CA ARG A 130 19.38 22.57 -4.97
C ARG A 130 18.79 21.18 -5.26
N ALA A 131 19.50 20.11 -4.94
CA ALA A 131 19.03 18.74 -5.09
C ALA A 131 17.83 18.47 -4.17
N SER A 132 17.87 18.95 -2.92
CA SER A 132 16.80 18.86 -1.94
C SER A 132 15.56 19.61 -2.40
N ARG A 133 15.68 20.85 -2.89
CA ARG A 133 14.55 21.63 -3.46
C ARG A 133 13.92 20.95 -4.68
N ASN A 134 14.73 20.35 -5.55
CA ASN A 134 14.21 19.58 -6.70
C ASN A 134 13.54 18.28 -6.25
N LEU A 135 14.10 17.59 -5.27
CA LEU A 135 13.56 16.37 -4.72
C LEU A 135 12.26 16.63 -3.95
N SER A 136 12.16 17.71 -3.17
CA SER A 136 10.95 18.09 -2.45
C SER A 136 9.80 18.44 -3.41
N ALA A 137 10.09 19.14 -4.51
CA ALA A 137 9.10 19.44 -5.55
C ALA A 137 8.64 18.18 -6.31
N ARG A 138 9.51 17.18 -6.48
CA ARG A 138 9.13 15.90 -7.12
C ARG A 138 8.43 14.94 -6.15
N VAL A 139 8.79 14.97 -4.87
CA VAL A 139 8.20 14.13 -3.81
C VAL A 139 6.80 14.64 -3.41
N SER A 140 6.56 15.95 -3.37
CA SER A 140 5.21 16.50 -3.16
C SER A 140 4.27 16.08 -4.30
N GLY A 141 4.69 16.22 -5.56
CA GLY A 141 3.89 15.81 -6.72
C GLY A 141 3.60 14.30 -6.83
N ALA A 142 4.41 13.44 -6.20
CA ALA A 142 4.22 11.99 -6.20
C ALA A 142 3.26 11.52 -5.09
N ARG A 143 3.24 12.19 -3.92
CA ARG A 143 2.34 11.84 -2.81
C ARG A 143 0.90 12.28 -3.03
N GLU A 144 0.69 13.38 -3.76
CA GLU A 144 -0.66 13.91 -4.06
C GLU A 144 -1.45 12.98 -5.00
N ARG A 145 -0.81 12.49 -6.08
CA ARG A 145 -1.51 11.75 -7.15
C ARG A 145 -2.11 10.43 -6.68
N GLY A 146 -1.40 9.70 -5.81
CA GLY A 146 -1.89 8.42 -5.27
C GLY A 146 -3.05 8.59 -4.30
N LYS A 147 -3.00 9.58 -3.41
CA LYS A 147 -4.06 9.85 -2.44
C LYS A 147 -5.32 10.40 -3.11
N GLN A 148 -5.15 11.31 -4.06
CA GLN A 148 -6.27 11.92 -4.79
C GLN A 148 -7.00 10.87 -5.64
N ASN A 149 -6.26 9.98 -6.31
CA ASN A 149 -6.88 8.90 -7.08
C ASN A 149 -7.60 7.89 -6.17
N LYS A 150 -7.02 7.51 -5.02
CA LYS A 150 -7.69 6.65 -4.04
C LYS A 150 -8.99 7.26 -3.52
N LEU A 151 -9.00 8.55 -3.20
CA LEU A 151 -10.21 9.24 -2.74
C LEU A 151 -11.28 9.26 -3.84
N VAL A 152 -10.92 9.58 -5.08
CA VAL A 152 -11.85 9.56 -6.22
C VAL A 152 -12.39 8.15 -6.46
N PHE A 153 -11.53 7.13 -6.50
CA PHE A 153 -11.95 5.73 -6.67
C PHE A 153 -12.84 5.25 -5.51
N SER A 154 -12.54 5.65 -4.26
CA SER A 154 -13.37 5.32 -3.11
C SER A 154 -14.74 6.00 -3.15
N ALA A 155 -14.80 7.26 -3.57
CA ALA A 155 -16.05 8.00 -3.72
C ALA A 155 -16.92 7.41 -4.84
N VAL A 156 -16.31 7.05 -5.97
CA VAL A 156 -16.99 6.35 -7.07
C VAL A 156 -17.50 4.99 -6.61
N GLY A 157 -16.67 4.19 -5.93
CA GLY A 157 -17.06 2.88 -5.40
C GLY A 157 -18.22 2.99 -4.41
N PHE A 158 -18.16 3.95 -3.49
CA PHE A 158 -19.23 4.19 -2.52
C PHE A 158 -20.53 4.65 -3.19
N GLY A 159 -20.44 5.52 -4.20
CA GLY A 159 -21.60 5.94 -5.00
C GLY A 159 -22.29 4.78 -5.72
N ILE A 160 -21.53 3.84 -6.28
CA ILE A 160 -22.08 2.63 -6.91
C ILE A 160 -22.80 1.76 -5.88
N ILE A 161 -22.18 1.52 -4.71
CA ILE A 161 -22.78 0.70 -3.65
C ILE A 161 -24.08 1.34 -3.16
N ILE A 162 -24.09 2.65 -2.89
CA ILE A 162 -25.32 3.35 -2.51
C ILE A 162 -26.37 3.29 -3.62
N GLY A 163 -25.99 3.47 -4.88
CA GLY A 163 -26.92 3.38 -6.01
C GLY A 163 -27.60 2.01 -6.12
N VAL A 164 -26.83 0.93 -5.97
CA VAL A 164 -27.36 -0.45 -5.98
C VAL A 164 -28.25 -0.72 -4.77
N LEU A 165 -27.84 -0.26 -3.58
CA LEU A 165 -28.68 -0.40 -2.39
C LEU A 165 -29.98 0.40 -2.53
N ALA A 166 -29.92 1.61 -3.09
CA ALA A 166 -31.11 2.40 -3.36
C ALA A 166 -32.03 1.64 -4.32
N THR A 167 -31.56 1.13 -5.46
CA THR A 167 -32.44 0.42 -6.41
C THR A 167 -33.08 -0.84 -5.83
N LEU A 168 -32.39 -1.57 -4.95
CA LEU A 168 -32.93 -2.78 -4.32
C LEU A 168 -33.91 -2.48 -3.18
N PHE A 169 -33.69 -1.41 -2.41
CA PHE A 169 -34.50 -1.09 -1.23
C PHE A 169 -35.60 -0.05 -1.49
N MET A 170 -35.47 0.80 -2.51
CA MET A 170 -36.48 1.82 -2.84
C MET A 170 -37.88 1.24 -3.10
N PRO A 171 -38.05 0.10 -3.81
CA PRO A 171 -39.36 -0.51 -4.04
C PRO A 171 -40.05 -0.97 -2.74
N ARG A 172 -39.27 -1.19 -1.67
CA ARG A 172 -39.79 -1.65 -0.37
C ARG A 172 -40.17 -0.53 0.59
N ILE A 173 -39.61 0.67 0.40
CA ILE A 173 -39.73 1.79 1.36
C ILE A 173 -40.70 2.86 0.84
N LEU A 174 -40.93 2.93 -0.48
CA LEU A 174 -41.89 3.88 -1.06
C LEU A 174 -43.33 3.35 -0.95
N PRO A 175 -44.26 4.09 -0.33
CA PRO A 175 -45.69 3.75 -0.36
C PRO A 175 -46.18 3.77 -1.81
N GLY A 176 -46.91 2.72 -2.22
CA GLY A 176 -47.19 2.34 -3.62
C GLY A 176 -47.82 3.39 -4.55
N ARG A 177 -48.12 4.60 -4.07
CA ARG A 177 -48.55 5.73 -4.93
C ARG A 177 -47.37 6.39 -5.66
N VAL A 178 -46.18 6.40 -5.06
CA VAL A 178 -44.96 6.98 -5.66
C VAL A 178 -44.29 5.98 -6.61
N ASP A 179 -44.31 4.69 -6.25
CA ASP A 179 -43.88 3.58 -7.10
C ASP A 179 -44.66 3.56 -8.43
N MET A 180 -45.99 3.69 -8.39
CA MET A 180 -46.81 3.72 -9.61
C MET A 180 -46.56 4.92 -10.53
N ALA A 181 -46.16 6.08 -9.99
CA ALA A 181 -45.86 7.27 -10.79
C ALA A 181 -44.48 7.16 -11.46
N VAL A 182 -43.48 6.69 -10.71
CA VAL A 182 -42.12 6.52 -11.21
C VAL A 182 -42.04 5.33 -12.17
N ALA A 183 -42.71 4.21 -11.89
CA ALA A 183 -42.81 3.07 -12.80
C ALA A 183 -43.51 3.43 -14.12
N SER A 184 -44.58 4.24 -14.10
CA SER A 184 -45.22 4.72 -15.34
C SER A 184 -44.34 5.68 -16.14
N MET A 185 -43.43 6.41 -15.50
CA MET A 185 -42.52 7.31 -16.19
C MET A 185 -41.31 6.57 -16.79
N VAL A 186 -40.87 5.49 -16.15
CA VAL A 186 -39.77 4.63 -16.64
C VAL A 186 -40.23 3.64 -17.71
N MET A 187 -41.48 3.15 -17.64
CA MET A 187 -41.98 2.14 -18.59
C MET A 187 -42.53 2.72 -19.91
N ASN A 188 -42.72 4.04 -20.03
CA ASN A 188 -43.20 4.73 -21.26
C ASN A 188 -44.41 4.05 -21.94
N ASP A 189 -45.21 3.29 -21.20
CA ASP A 189 -46.37 2.59 -21.73
C ASP A 189 -47.51 2.62 -20.70
N ASP A 190 -48.74 2.58 -21.20
CA ASP A 190 -49.94 2.69 -20.39
C ASP A 190 -49.91 1.62 -19.27
N ARG A 191 -50.18 2.02 -18.02
CA ARG A 191 -50.19 1.11 -16.85
C ARG A 191 -51.02 -0.15 -17.11
N TRP A 192 -52.05 -0.03 -17.94
CA TRP A 192 -52.87 -1.14 -18.41
C TRP A 192 -52.07 -2.17 -19.22
N LYS A 193 -51.26 -1.73 -20.19
CA LYS A 193 -50.43 -2.63 -21.01
C LYS A 193 -49.34 -3.32 -20.19
N ALA A 194 -48.75 -2.61 -19.22
CA ALA A 194 -47.83 -3.22 -18.26
C ALA A 194 -48.50 -4.34 -17.45
N GLY A 195 -49.74 -4.10 -17.00
CA GLY A 195 -50.55 -5.12 -16.33
C GLY A 195 -50.85 -6.33 -17.22
N ILE A 196 -51.21 -6.10 -18.49
CA ILE A 196 -51.41 -7.17 -19.48
C ILE A 196 -50.16 -8.02 -19.64
N ALA A 197 -49.01 -7.40 -19.89
CA ALA A 197 -47.74 -8.10 -20.08
C ALA A 197 -47.34 -8.92 -18.84
N LEU A 198 -47.62 -8.42 -17.63
CA LEU A 198 -47.36 -9.15 -16.39
C LEU A 198 -48.31 -10.35 -16.21
N MET A 199 -49.60 -10.19 -16.51
CA MET A 199 -50.57 -11.29 -16.43
C MET A 199 -50.28 -12.38 -17.46
N GLU A 200 -49.96 -11.99 -18.70
CA GLU A 200 -49.61 -12.90 -19.79
C GLU A 200 -48.31 -13.66 -19.52
N SER A 201 -47.28 -12.98 -18.98
CA SER A 201 -46.02 -13.64 -18.61
C SER A 201 -46.15 -14.54 -17.38
N GLY A 202 -47.00 -14.19 -16.41
CA GLY A 202 -47.23 -15.00 -15.21
C GLY A 202 -48.04 -16.28 -15.48
N SER A 203 -49.02 -16.23 -16.38
CA SER A 203 -49.76 -17.40 -16.87
C SER A 203 -50.41 -17.12 -18.24
N PRO A 204 -49.85 -17.66 -19.33
CA PRO A 204 -50.45 -17.52 -20.66
C PRO A 204 -51.87 -18.11 -20.73
N GLU A 205 -52.11 -19.24 -20.07
CA GLU A 205 -53.42 -19.90 -20.01
C GLU A 205 -54.43 -19.07 -19.21
N GLY A 206 -54.02 -18.53 -18.06
CA GLY A 206 -54.85 -17.65 -17.25
C GLY A 206 -55.22 -16.36 -17.99
N TRP A 207 -54.27 -15.79 -18.75
CA TRP A 207 -54.52 -14.63 -19.59
C TRP A 207 -55.52 -14.93 -20.72
N ARG A 208 -55.36 -16.05 -21.44
CA ARG A 208 -56.34 -16.46 -22.49
C ARG A 208 -57.74 -16.61 -21.92
N SER A 209 -57.89 -17.27 -20.76
CA SER A 209 -59.19 -17.43 -20.10
C SER A 209 -59.84 -16.09 -19.74
N LEU A 210 -59.05 -15.12 -19.27
CA LEU A 210 -59.51 -13.75 -18.99
C LEU A 210 -59.97 -13.02 -20.26
N VAL A 211 -59.22 -13.15 -21.35
CA VAL A 211 -59.58 -12.56 -22.65
C VAL A 211 -60.88 -13.18 -23.17
N GLU A 212 -61.01 -14.50 -23.15
CA GLU A 212 -62.23 -15.21 -23.57
C GLU A 212 -63.45 -14.80 -22.74
N ALA A 213 -63.30 -14.70 -21.41
CA ALA A 213 -64.37 -14.23 -20.53
C ALA A 213 -64.76 -12.77 -20.84
N SER A 214 -63.78 -11.90 -21.11
CA SER A 214 -64.00 -10.51 -21.49
C SER A 214 -64.73 -10.40 -22.83
N GLU A 215 -64.37 -11.22 -23.81
CA GLU A 215 -65.06 -11.29 -25.10
C GLU A 215 -66.50 -11.76 -24.95
N LEU A 216 -66.75 -12.78 -24.13
CA LEU A 216 -68.11 -13.26 -23.82
C LEU A 216 -68.96 -12.16 -23.17
N VAL A 217 -68.41 -11.42 -22.19
CA VAL A 217 -69.10 -10.29 -21.55
C VAL A 217 -69.35 -9.17 -22.55
N ARG A 218 -68.37 -8.86 -23.42
CA ARG A 218 -68.50 -7.82 -24.44
C ARG A 218 -69.59 -8.16 -25.46
N ALA A 219 -69.64 -9.41 -25.92
CA ALA A 219 -70.67 -9.91 -26.83
C ALA A 219 -72.08 -9.88 -26.20
N ASN A 220 -72.17 -10.01 -24.87
CA ASN A 220 -73.43 -10.04 -24.13
C ASN A 220 -73.72 -8.75 -23.35
N ARG A 221 -73.01 -7.65 -23.63
CA ARG A 221 -73.01 -6.43 -22.80
C ARG A 221 -74.42 -5.88 -22.54
N GLN A 222 -75.28 -5.89 -23.55
CA GLN A 222 -76.65 -5.40 -23.41
C GLN A 222 -77.51 -6.30 -22.50
N SER A 223 -77.48 -7.62 -22.75
CA SER A 223 -78.24 -8.60 -21.95
C SER A 223 -77.76 -8.64 -20.49
N LEU A 224 -76.45 -8.58 -20.28
CA LEU A 224 -75.85 -8.53 -18.94
C LEU A 224 -76.14 -7.19 -18.23
N GLY A 225 -76.16 -6.07 -18.96
CA GLY A 225 -76.54 -4.77 -18.41
C GLY A 225 -77.98 -4.75 -17.90
N ALA A 226 -78.93 -5.18 -18.73
CA ALA A 226 -80.34 -5.27 -18.35
C ALA A 226 -80.56 -6.25 -17.18
N CYS A 227 -79.83 -7.37 -17.19
CA CYS A 227 -79.83 -8.35 -16.10
C CYS A 227 -79.34 -7.74 -14.78
N ALA A 228 -78.23 -7.01 -14.80
CA ALA A 228 -77.67 -6.35 -13.62
C ALA A 228 -78.63 -5.29 -13.06
N GLU A 229 -79.29 -4.51 -13.93
CA GLU A 229 -80.32 -3.57 -13.51
C GLU A 229 -81.53 -4.26 -12.88
N ALA A 230 -81.99 -5.37 -13.46
CA ALA A 230 -83.09 -6.15 -12.90
C ALA A 230 -82.72 -6.73 -11.53
N ALA A 231 -81.50 -7.24 -11.37
CA ALA A 231 -80.98 -7.74 -10.10
C ALA A 231 -80.90 -6.62 -9.05
N ALA A 232 -80.43 -5.44 -9.42
CA ALA A 232 -80.37 -4.28 -8.55
C ALA A 232 -81.77 -3.82 -8.10
N LYS A 233 -82.74 -3.80 -9.02
CA LYS A 233 -84.15 -3.44 -8.70
C LYS A 233 -84.83 -4.46 -7.81
N ALA A 234 -84.62 -5.76 -8.07
CA ALA A 234 -85.22 -6.84 -7.31
C ALA A 234 -84.50 -7.14 -5.97
N LYS A 235 -83.26 -6.63 -5.80
CA LYS A 235 -82.36 -6.94 -4.69
C LYS A 235 -82.18 -8.45 -4.45
N LYS A 236 -82.19 -9.22 -5.54
CA LYS A 236 -82.09 -10.67 -5.56
C LYS A 236 -81.35 -11.11 -6.80
N ASP A 237 -80.61 -12.20 -6.69
CA ASP A 237 -79.90 -12.83 -7.80
C ASP A 237 -80.86 -13.13 -8.96
N GLN A 238 -80.43 -12.80 -10.19
CA GLN A 238 -81.20 -13.02 -11.41
C GLN A 238 -80.53 -14.07 -12.28
N LYS A 239 -81.34 -14.96 -12.85
CA LYS A 239 -80.88 -15.87 -13.91
C LYS A 239 -81.04 -15.18 -15.24
N CYS A 240 -79.96 -15.14 -16.02
CA CYS A 240 -79.93 -14.45 -17.30
C CYS A 240 -79.32 -15.34 -18.36
N THR A 241 -79.91 -15.30 -19.55
CA THR A 241 -79.43 -16.07 -20.70
C THR A 241 -78.35 -15.27 -21.40
N ILE A 242 -77.20 -15.91 -21.60
CA ILE A 242 -76.11 -15.37 -22.42
C ILE A 242 -76.03 -16.15 -23.72
N THR A 243 -75.57 -15.48 -24.76
CA THR A 243 -75.25 -16.06 -26.05
C THR A 243 -73.77 -16.41 -26.08
N VAL A 244 -73.45 -17.67 -26.23
CA VAL A 244 -72.08 -18.15 -26.47
C VAL A 244 -71.91 -18.31 -27.98
N THR A 245 -71.05 -17.50 -28.59
CA THR A 245 -70.72 -17.63 -30.00
C THR A 245 -69.86 -18.86 -30.22
N THR A 246 -70.22 -19.68 -31.21
CA THR A 246 -69.37 -20.79 -31.65
C THR A 246 -68.07 -20.24 -32.25
N PRO A 247 -66.91 -20.82 -31.94
CA PRO A 247 -65.65 -20.40 -32.56
C PRO A 247 -65.76 -20.52 -34.08
N ALA A 248 -65.31 -19.50 -34.81
CA ALA A 248 -65.16 -19.59 -36.25
C ALA A 248 -64.13 -20.69 -36.56
N GLN A 249 -64.49 -21.62 -37.44
CA GLN A 249 -63.61 -22.71 -37.90
C GLN A 249 -62.44 -22.17 -38.73
#